data_AF-A0A640W785-F1
#
_entry.id   AF-A0A640W785-F1
#
_cell.length_a   1.000
_cell.length_b   1.000
_cell.length_c   1.000
_cell.angle_alpha   90.00
_cell.angle_beta   90.00
_cell.angle_gamma   90.00
#
_symmetry.space_group_name_H-M   'P 1'
#
loop_
_entity.id
_entity.type
_entity.pdbx_description
1 polymer ?
#
loop_
_entity_poly.entity_id
_entity_poly.type
_entity_poly.pdbx_seq_one_letter_code
_entity_poly.pdbx_strand_id
1 'polypeptide(L)'
;MLKGVDAILYCTDNFPGRYLLNEMAVTMDVPLFFCVLSGNAGMIATVIPEKTACICCIFPISPEKGTPILGAGSITNKEVSFH
;
A
#
# COMPACT_ATOMS: atom_id res chain seq x y z
N MET A 1 -9.62 -6.72 -17.83
CA MET A 1 -10.32 -5.74 -16.98
C MET A 1 -11.28 -6.48 -16.07
N LEU A 2 -11.22 -6.23 -14.76
CA LEU A 2 -12.25 -6.66 -13.81
C LEU A 2 -13.47 -5.74 -13.97
N LYS A 3 -14.68 -6.30 -14.06
CA LYS A 3 -15.95 -5.56 -14.12
C LYS A 3 -16.84 -6.02 -12.97
N GLY A 4 -17.57 -5.09 -12.35
CA GLY A 4 -18.49 -5.39 -11.23
C GLY A 4 -17.78 -5.73 -9.92
N VAL A 5 -16.64 -5.10 -9.65
CA VAL A 5 -15.96 -5.20 -8.35
C VAL A 5 -16.45 -4.05 -7.49
N ASP A 6 -16.99 -4.35 -6.31
CA ASP A 6 -17.49 -3.33 -5.37
C ASP A 6 -16.45 -2.95 -4.31
N ALA A 7 -15.41 -3.77 -4.11
CA ALA A 7 -14.30 -3.53 -3.20
C ALA A 7 -13.10 -4.43 -3.51
N ILE A 8 -11.91 -4.01 -3.09
CA ILE A 8 -10.67 -4.76 -3.23
C ILE A 8 -10.16 -5.15 -1.84
N LEU A 9 -9.70 -6.40 -1.69
CA LEU A 9 -9.02 -6.89 -0.50
C LEU A 9 -7.58 -7.25 -0.85
N TYR A 10 -6.62 -6.64 -0.17
CA TYR A 10 -5.20 -6.94 -0.31
C TYR A 10 -4.72 -7.85 0.83
N CYS A 11 -4.21 -9.04 0.48
CA CYS A 11 -3.72 -10.04 1.44
C CYS A 11 -2.31 -10.57 1.12
N THR A 12 -1.51 -9.84 0.35
CA THR A 12 -0.14 -10.29 0.01
C THR A 12 0.91 -9.60 0.89
N ASP A 13 2.11 -10.14 0.93
CA ASP A 13 3.24 -9.63 1.73
C ASP A 13 4.23 -8.77 0.92
N ASN A 14 3.97 -8.58 -0.37
CA ASN A 14 4.88 -7.87 -1.28
C ASN A 14 4.42 -6.44 -1.61
N PHE A 15 5.35 -5.49 -1.60
CA PHE A 15 5.07 -4.09 -1.93
C PHE A 15 4.49 -3.87 -3.34
N PRO A 16 4.98 -4.53 -4.41
CA PRO A 16 4.45 -4.28 -5.76
C PRO A 16 2.95 -4.54 -5.88
N GLY A 17 2.44 -5.63 -5.28
CA GLY A 17 1.02 -5.92 -5.26
C GLY A 17 0.22 -4.84 -4.53
N ARG A 18 0.79 -4.26 -3.47
CA ARG A 18 0.15 -3.19 -2.70
C ARG A 18 -0.05 -1.93 -3.55
N TYR A 19 0.98 -1.51 -4.28
CA TYR A 19 0.90 -0.31 -5.13
C TYR A 19 0.00 -0.54 -6.35
N LEU A 20 0.05 -1.73 -6.97
CA LEU A 20 -0.84 -2.08 -8.08
C LEU A 20 -2.31 -2.08 -7.66
N LEU A 21 -2.66 -2.73 -6.53
CA LEU A 21 -4.04 -2.73 -6.06
C LEU A 21 -4.50 -1.35 -5.59
N ASN A 22 -3.60 -0.51 -5.07
CA ASN A 22 -3.90 0.89 -4.76
C ASN A 22 -4.27 1.68 -6.02
N GLU A 23 -3.46 1.57 -7.08
CA GLU A 23 -3.75 2.23 -8.36
C GLU A 23 -5.09 1.76 -8.93
N MET A 24 -5.37 0.45 -8.87
CA MET A 24 -6.66 -0.10 -9.29
C MET A 24 -7.83 0.42 -8.46
N ALA A 25 -7.69 0.47 -7.13
CA ALA A 25 -8.74 0.96 -6.23
C ALA A 25 -9.11 2.43 -6.52
N VAL A 26 -8.09 3.28 -6.71
CA VAL A 26 -8.26 4.69 -7.06
C VAL A 26 -8.87 4.83 -8.46
N THR A 27 -8.36 4.09 -9.45
CA THR A 27 -8.84 4.17 -10.84
C THR A 27 -10.28 3.66 -10.99
N MET A 28 -10.65 2.64 -10.23
CA MET A 28 -11.97 2.04 -10.27
C MET A 28 -12.98 2.70 -9.32
N ASP A 29 -12.54 3.68 -8.51
CA ASP A 29 -13.34 4.34 -7.47
C ASP A 29 -14.01 3.34 -6.51
N VAL A 30 -13.24 2.35 -6.03
CA VAL A 30 -13.71 1.33 -5.09
C VAL A 30 -12.88 1.30 -3.82
N PRO A 31 -13.47 0.97 -2.65
CA PRO A 31 -12.72 0.81 -1.42
C PRO A 31 -11.66 -0.29 -1.51
N LEU A 32 -10.51 -0.06 -0.90
CA LEU A 32 -9.45 -1.05 -0.71
C LEU A 32 -9.21 -1.30 0.78
N PHE A 33 -9.34 -2.55 1.18
CA PHE A 33 -9.00 -3.01 2.53
C PHE A 33 -7.61 -3.64 2.51
N PHE A 34 -6.73 -3.19 3.41
CA PHE A 34 -5.40 -3.78 3.52
C PHE A 34 -4.96 -3.88 4.98
N CYS A 35 -4.08 -4.85 5.24
CA CYS A 35 -3.38 -4.97 6.51
C CYS A 35 -1.88 -5.13 6.29
N VAL A 36 -1.12 -4.80 7.33
CA VAL A 36 0.33 -4.92 7.38
C VAL A 36 0.71 -5.48 8.73
N LEU A 37 1.60 -6.45 8.76
CA LEU A 37 2.16 -7.02 9.98
C LEU A 37 3.69 -6.85 9.96
N SER A 38 4.26 -6.46 11.09
CA SER A 38 5.71 -6.38 11.30
C SER A 38 6.04 -6.79 12.74
N GLY A 39 6.62 -7.97 12.89
CA GLY A 39 6.88 -8.57 14.20
C GLY A 39 5.59 -8.72 15.02
N ASN A 40 5.53 -8.07 16.17
CA ASN A 40 4.38 -8.11 17.09
C ASN A 40 3.40 -6.94 16.89
N ALA A 41 3.62 -6.10 15.88
CA ALA A 41 2.77 -4.95 15.58
C ALA A 41 2.06 -5.15 14.24
N GLY A 42 0.86 -4.59 14.14
CA GLY A 42 0.04 -4.65 12.93
C GLY A 42 -0.74 -3.37 12.71
N MET A 43 -1.08 -3.13 11.45
CA MET A 43 -1.98 -2.05 11.03
C MET A 43 -3.03 -2.63 10.10
N ILE A 44 -4.27 -2.20 10.25
CA ILE A 44 -5.35 -2.42 9.29
C ILE A 44 -5.85 -1.04 8.88
N ALA A 45 -6.06 -0.84 7.60
CA ALA A 45 -6.58 0.42 7.07
C ALA A 45 -7.46 0.18 5.85
N THR A 46 -8.36 1.14 5.62
CA THR A 46 -9.22 1.17 4.44
C THR A 46 -8.89 2.43 3.65
N VAL A 47 -8.57 2.27 2.37
CA VAL A 47 -8.49 3.36 1.40
C VAL A 47 -9.87 3.54 0.79
N ILE A 48 -10.48 4.69 1.01
CA ILE A 48 -11.69 5.13 0.33
C ILE A 48 -11.27 6.27 -0.61
N PRO A 49 -11.33 6.07 -1.94
CA PRO A 49 -10.97 7.11 -2.90
C PRO A 49 -11.70 8.43 -2.60
N GLU A 50 -11.00 9.55 -2.80
CA GLU A 50 -11.48 10.92 -2.53
C GLU A 50 -11.87 11.23 -1.07
N LYS A 51 -11.76 10.27 -0.12
CA LYS A 51 -12.16 10.46 1.29
C LYS A 51 -11.04 10.20 2.29
N THR A 52 -10.11 9.30 1.99
CA THR A 52 -8.99 8.96 2.87
C THR A 52 -7.65 9.04 2.13
N ALA A 53 -6.56 9.04 2.87
CA ALA A 53 -5.23 8.86 2.29
C ALA A 53 -5.14 7.52 1.55
N CYS A 54 -4.55 7.52 0.34
CA CYS A 54 -4.24 6.28 -0.38
C CYS A 54 -2.91 5.69 0.14
N ILE A 55 -2.57 4.48 -0.30
CA ILE A 55 -1.30 3.83 0.11
C ILE A 55 -0.10 4.69 -0.27
N CYS A 56 -0.09 5.33 -1.44
CA CYS A 56 1.01 6.22 -1.84
C CYS A 56 1.09 7.49 -0.98
N CYS A 57 -0.03 7.96 -0.42
CA CYS A 57 -0.02 9.07 0.53
C CYS A 57 0.61 8.67 1.87
N ILE A 58 0.38 7.43 2.32
CA ILE A 58 0.88 6.91 3.61
C ILE A 58 2.34 6.44 3.48
N PHE A 59 2.68 5.81 2.36
CA PHE A 59 3.98 5.21 2.06
C PHE A 59 4.52 5.74 0.71
N PRO A 60 4.95 7.01 0.64
CA PRO A 60 5.34 7.67 -0.60
C PRO A 60 6.60 7.08 -1.25
N ILE A 61 7.45 6.40 -0.48
CA ILE A 61 8.64 5.72 -0.99
C ILE A 61 8.36 4.22 -1.04
N SER A 62 8.29 3.64 -2.24
CA SER A 62 8.36 2.19 -2.38
C SER A 62 9.76 1.75 -1.99
N PRO A 63 9.94 0.84 -1.02
CA PRO A 63 11.26 0.30 -0.73
C PRO A 63 11.81 -0.39 -1.99
N GLU A 64 13.10 -0.23 -2.24
CA GLU A 64 13.78 -0.86 -3.38
C GLU A 64 13.57 -2.38 -3.35
N LYS A 65 13.43 -3.00 -4.53
CA LYS A 65 13.24 -4.45 -4.68
C LYS A 65 14.31 -5.21 -3.88
N GLY A 66 13.92 -5.87 -2.79
CA GLY A 66 14.81 -6.74 -2.01
C GLY A 66 14.81 -6.53 -0.51
N THR A 67 13.97 -5.65 0.07
CA THR A 67 13.81 -5.58 1.53
C THR A 67 12.69 -6.52 1.99
N PRO A 68 13.00 -7.74 2.48
CA PRO A 68 12.00 -8.53 3.17
C PRO A 68 11.59 -7.79 4.46
N ILE A 69 10.29 -7.67 4.71
CA ILE A 69 9.81 -7.30 6.05
C ILE A 69 9.92 -8.57 6.91
N LEU A 70 11.14 -8.89 7.33
CA LEU A 70 11.37 -9.82 8.41
C LEU A 70 12.65 -9.38 9.16
N GLY A 71 12.45 -8.56 10.20
CA GLY A 71 13.47 -8.17 11.16
C GLY A 71 14.36 -7.00 10.72
N ALA A 72 14.43 -5.96 11.56
CA ALA A 72 15.50 -4.97 11.63
C ALA A 72 16.00 -4.36 10.30
N GLY A 73 15.34 -3.30 9.83
CA GLY A 73 15.83 -2.49 8.72
C GLY A 73 15.18 -1.12 8.72
N SER A 74 15.91 -0.14 9.25
CA SER A 74 15.60 1.28 9.32
C SER A 74 14.91 1.86 8.08
N ILE A 75 13.91 2.73 8.31
CA ILE A 75 13.62 3.87 7.44
C ILE A 75 14.90 4.71 7.32
N THR A 76 15.80 4.35 6.41
CA THR A 76 16.96 5.20 6.11
C THR A 76 16.48 6.33 5.23
N ASN A 77 16.41 7.53 5.83
CA ASN A 77 16.38 8.81 5.15
C ASN A 77 17.27 8.77 3.90
N LYS A 78 16.66 8.95 2.73
CA LYS A 78 17.35 9.55 1.60
C LYS A 78 16.36 10.44 0.85
N GLU A 79 16.77 11.68 0.70
CA GLU A 79 16.05 12.78 0.07
C GLU A 79 15.49 12.37 -1.28
N VAL A 80 14.21 12.68 -1.52
CA VAL A 80 13.64 12.65 -2.87
C VAL A 80 12.69 13.84 -3.00
N SER A 81 13.19 14.90 -3.64
CA SER A 81 12.37 15.81 -4.44
C SER A 81 11.96 15.10 -5.74
N PHE A 82 10.81 15.45 -6.31
CA PHE A 82 10.66 16.09 -7.63
C PHE A 82 9.18 16.20 -8.03
N HIS A 83 8.78 17.46 -8.29
CA HIS A 83 7.50 18.02 -8.74
C HIS A 83 6.35 18.06 -7.73
#